data_AF-T0SBE5-F1
#
_entry.id   AF-T0SBE5-F1
#
_cell.length_a   1.000
_cell.length_b   1.000
_cell.length_c   1.000
_cell.angle_alpha   90.00
_cell.angle_beta   90.00
_cell.angle_gamma   90.00
#
_symmetry.space_group_name_H-M   'P 1'
#
loop_
_entity.id
_entity.type
_entity.pdbx_description
1 polymer ?
#
loop_
_entity_poly.entity_id
_entity_poly.type
_entity_poly.pdbx_seq_one_letter_code
_entity_poly.pdbx_strand_id
1 'polypeptide(L)'
;MSRFVSFEKDATSKAAAAVRAQVAADGMDEKLVGLLEAYLDEQIAGNVVDEEANLMLLKLYTIYPVKPEQHQTRVAQVLAKGLMALPSKYFLGATYMVSEALRKDATIADLLKAGDVLQSCLFTDFWQLNLPFAKKIPGFEQAVRAFILSTIAKSHEVVAKAFVQAQLNLSEKEVAALVAELGWTTEDASYVVTPNSENTMRPKKFKEDIEFADILDTIQVLSR
;
A
#
# COMPACT_ATOMS: atom_id res chain seq x y z
N MET A 1 7.69 -25.48 7.84
CA MET A 1 7.52 -24.00 7.85
C MET A 1 8.30 -23.42 6.68
N SER A 2 7.70 -23.42 5.48
CA SER A 2 8.34 -22.89 4.27
C SER A 2 8.31 -21.37 4.33
N ARG A 3 9.40 -20.73 4.75
CA ARG A 3 9.59 -19.27 4.62
C ARG A 3 10.11 -18.98 3.22
N PHE A 4 9.25 -19.16 2.21
CA PHE A 4 9.50 -18.55 0.90
C PHE A 4 8.79 -17.21 0.88
N VAL A 5 9.58 -16.17 1.12
CA VAL A 5 9.27 -14.78 0.77
C VAL A 5 8.82 -14.80 -0.70
N SER A 6 7.54 -14.52 -0.91
CA SER A 6 6.92 -14.56 -2.23
C SER A 6 7.06 -13.17 -2.83
N PHE A 7 8.27 -12.85 -3.28
CA PHE A 7 8.50 -11.70 -4.16
C PHE A 7 7.50 -11.75 -5.32
N GLU A 8 6.88 -10.62 -5.67
CA GLU A 8 5.89 -10.56 -6.74
C GLU A 8 6.42 -11.26 -8.00
N LYS A 9 5.54 -12.09 -8.61
CA LYS A 9 5.85 -12.95 -9.76
C LYS A 9 6.36 -12.19 -10.99
N ASP A 10 6.22 -10.86 -11.01
CA ASP A 10 6.55 -10.01 -12.16
C ASP A 10 7.92 -9.31 -12.06
N ALA A 11 8.69 -9.50 -10.98
CA ALA A 11 10.05 -9.00 -10.92
C ALA A 11 11.02 -9.91 -11.70
N THR A 12 11.00 -9.82 -13.03
CA THR A 12 11.96 -10.46 -13.95
C THR A 12 13.32 -9.76 -14.01
N SER A 13 13.63 -8.90 -13.03
CA SER A 13 14.89 -8.17 -13.00
C SER A 13 16.05 -9.00 -12.43
N LYS A 14 17.26 -8.75 -12.93
CA LYS A 14 18.52 -9.35 -12.48
C LYS A 14 18.75 -9.10 -10.98
N ALA A 15 18.38 -7.93 -10.45
CA ALA A 15 18.50 -7.64 -9.02
C ALA A 15 17.51 -8.46 -8.17
N ALA A 16 16.26 -8.65 -8.63
CA ALA A 16 15.28 -9.48 -7.94
C ALA A 16 15.73 -10.96 -7.87
N ALA A 17 16.29 -11.48 -8.95
CA ALA A 17 16.87 -12.82 -8.97
C ALA A 17 18.08 -12.96 -8.02
N ALA A 18 18.94 -11.93 -7.95
CA ALA A 18 20.08 -11.90 -7.03
C ALA A 18 19.64 -11.81 -5.56
N VAL A 19 18.63 -10.99 -5.24
CA VAL A 19 18.03 -10.90 -3.91
C VAL A 19 17.42 -12.24 -3.51
N ARG A 20 16.65 -12.90 -4.39
CA ARG A 20 16.08 -14.23 -4.13
C ARG A 20 17.14 -15.29 -3.87
N ALA A 21 18.19 -15.32 -4.71
CA ALA A 21 19.28 -16.27 -4.56
C ALA A 21 20.05 -16.05 -3.25
N GLN A 22 20.31 -14.80 -2.88
CA GLN A 22 20.99 -14.47 -1.63
C GLN A 22 20.12 -14.76 -0.41
N VAL A 23 18.82 -14.44 -0.43
CA VAL A 23 17.89 -14.77 0.67
C VAL A 23 17.76 -16.28 0.88
N ALA A 24 17.83 -17.07 -0.19
CA ALA A 24 17.83 -18.53 -0.10
C ALA A 24 19.14 -19.11 0.45
N ALA A 25 20.27 -18.41 0.26
CA ALA A 25 21.57 -18.82 0.76
C ALA A 25 21.80 -18.36 2.22
N ASP A 26 21.69 -17.04 2.46
CA ASP A 26 21.76 -16.42 3.78
C ASP A 26 20.93 -15.11 3.80
N GLY A 27 19.79 -15.17 4.48
CA GLY A 27 18.87 -14.04 4.64
C GLY A 27 19.35 -12.96 5.62
N MET A 28 20.50 -13.14 6.28
CA MET A 28 21.10 -12.16 7.20
C MET A 28 22.58 -11.89 6.84
N ASP A 29 22.91 -11.84 5.55
CA ASP A 29 24.20 -11.30 5.10
C ASP A 29 24.10 -9.77 4.92
N GLU A 30 25.12 -9.02 5.37
CA GLU A 30 25.22 -7.56 5.18
C GLU A 30 25.26 -7.19 3.69
N LYS A 31 25.80 -8.07 2.83
CA LYS A 31 25.82 -7.88 1.37
C LYS A 31 24.41 -7.76 0.76
N LEU A 32 23.40 -8.33 1.43
CA LEU A 32 22.01 -8.26 0.99
C LEU A 32 21.48 -6.82 1.01
N VAL A 33 21.99 -5.96 1.90
CA VAL A 33 21.60 -4.55 1.97
C VAL A 33 21.88 -3.84 0.65
N GLY A 34 23.10 -3.97 0.11
CA GLY A 34 23.46 -3.34 -1.16
C GLY A 34 22.66 -3.88 -2.36
N LEU A 35 22.32 -5.18 -2.35
CA LEU A 35 21.46 -5.77 -3.38
C LEU A 35 20.02 -5.23 -3.30
N LEU A 36 19.48 -5.08 -2.10
CA LEU A 36 18.14 -4.55 -1.86
C LEU A 36 18.04 -3.05 -2.16
N GLU A 37 19.09 -2.27 -1.89
CA GLU A 37 19.15 -0.86 -2.28
C GLU A 37 19.15 -0.71 -3.81
N ALA A 38 19.93 -1.53 -4.53
CA ALA A 38 19.92 -1.55 -5.99
C ALA A 38 18.55 -1.98 -6.54
N TYR A 39 17.91 -2.97 -5.91
CA TYR A 39 16.57 -3.41 -6.28
C TYR A 39 15.50 -2.34 -6.02
N LEU A 40 15.63 -1.55 -4.95
CA LEU A 40 14.75 -0.42 -4.67
C LEU A 40 14.88 0.66 -5.77
N ASP A 41 16.09 0.94 -6.25
CA ASP A 41 16.30 1.88 -7.36
C ASP A 41 15.62 1.39 -8.65
N GLU A 42 15.70 0.09 -8.96
CA GLU A 42 14.97 -0.51 -10.08
C GLU A 42 13.45 -0.45 -9.90
N GLN A 43 12.94 -0.71 -8.69
CA GLN A 43 11.51 -0.57 -8.38
C GLN A 43 11.02 0.87 -8.60
N ILE A 44 11.82 1.87 -8.22
CA ILE A 44 11.49 3.27 -8.45
C ILE A 44 11.45 3.56 -9.96
N ALA A 45 12.46 3.11 -10.71
CA ALA A 45 12.50 3.32 -12.16
C ALA A 45 11.35 2.60 -12.90
N GLY A 46 11.01 1.38 -12.49
CA GLY A 46 9.96 0.55 -13.10
C GLY A 46 8.55 0.83 -12.59
N ASN A 47 8.38 1.73 -11.62
CA ASN A 47 7.11 1.96 -10.92
C ASN A 47 6.47 0.67 -10.35
N VAL A 48 7.29 -0.29 -9.92
CA VAL A 48 6.84 -1.53 -9.25
C VAL A 48 7.02 -1.37 -7.73
N VAL A 49 6.22 -2.08 -6.94
CA VAL A 49 6.32 -2.07 -5.47
C VAL A 49 6.43 -3.51 -4.96
N ASP A 50 7.60 -3.86 -4.43
CA ASP A 50 7.80 -5.14 -3.75
C ASP A 50 7.78 -4.93 -2.23
N GLU A 51 6.62 -5.17 -1.61
CA GLU A 51 6.39 -4.88 -0.19
C GLU A 51 7.33 -5.70 0.73
N GLU A 52 7.52 -6.98 0.42
CA GLU A 52 8.32 -7.88 1.26
C GLU A 52 9.80 -7.53 1.19
N ALA A 53 10.33 -7.25 -0.01
CA ALA A 53 11.72 -6.83 -0.19
C ALA A 53 12.02 -5.53 0.56
N ASN A 54 11.10 -4.56 0.49
CA ASN A 54 11.28 -3.25 1.10
C ASN A 54 11.18 -3.32 2.64
N LEU A 55 10.27 -4.13 3.18
CA LEU A 55 10.22 -4.38 4.64
C LEU A 55 11.46 -5.13 5.13
N MET A 56 11.98 -6.07 4.33
CA MET A 56 13.23 -6.76 4.63
C MET A 56 14.40 -5.78 4.67
N LEU A 57 14.48 -4.84 3.73
CA LEU A 57 15.50 -3.78 3.75
C LEU A 57 15.44 -2.95 5.05
N LEU A 58 14.24 -2.52 5.46
CA LEU A 58 14.06 -1.82 6.74
C LEU A 58 14.46 -2.70 7.92
N LYS A 59 14.16 -4.01 7.88
CA LYS A 59 14.58 -4.94 8.94
C LYS A 59 16.09 -5.04 9.03
N LEU A 60 16.79 -5.13 7.90
CA LEU A 60 18.25 -5.22 7.88
C LEU A 60 18.89 -3.94 8.43
N TYR A 61 18.32 -2.76 8.16
CA TYR A 61 18.79 -1.51 8.79
C TYR A 61 18.64 -1.50 10.33
N THR A 62 17.70 -2.27 10.90
CA THR A 62 17.60 -2.43 12.36
C THR A 62 18.65 -3.40 12.92
N ILE A 63 19.19 -4.28 12.09
CA ILE A 63 20.16 -5.32 12.49
C ILE A 63 21.60 -4.81 12.30
N TYR A 64 21.89 -4.16 11.18
CA TYR A 64 23.22 -3.61 10.88
C TYR A 64 23.24 -2.11 11.16
N PRO A 65 23.95 -1.66 12.21
CA PRO A 65 23.99 -0.26 12.59
C PRO A 65 24.90 0.52 11.63
N VAL A 66 24.33 0.94 10.51
CA VAL A 66 24.96 1.90 9.60
C VAL A 66 24.52 3.31 10.00
N LYS A 67 25.32 4.33 9.67
CA LYS A 67 25.02 5.71 10.02
C LYS A 67 23.65 6.13 9.45
N PRO A 68 22.77 6.76 10.25
CA PRO A 68 21.41 7.11 9.82
C PRO A 68 21.37 8.02 8.59
N GLU A 69 22.39 8.88 8.42
CA GLU A 69 22.54 9.78 7.27
C GLU A 69 22.61 9.04 5.92
N GLN A 70 23.10 7.79 5.91
CA GLN A 70 23.24 7.00 4.68
C GLN A 70 21.93 6.32 4.27
N HIS A 71 21.06 5.98 5.23
CA HIS A 71 19.81 5.25 4.94
C HIS A 71 18.56 6.11 4.99
N GLN A 72 18.60 7.33 5.51
CA GLN A 72 17.45 8.24 5.55
C GLN A 72 16.75 8.38 4.19
N THR A 73 17.53 8.57 3.12
CA THR A 73 16.99 8.67 1.75
C THR A 73 16.29 7.38 1.32
N ARG A 74 16.88 6.23 1.63
CA ARG A 74 16.31 4.90 1.30
C ARG A 74 15.03 4.63 2.08
N VAL A 75 14.99 5.01 3.36
CA VAL A 75 13.79 4.91 4.20
C VAL A 75 12.68 5.81 3.67
N ALA A 76 12.99 7.03 3.25
CA ALA A 76 12.01 7.92 2.63
C ALA A 76 11.45 7.36 1.31
N GLN A 77 12.29 6.73 0.47
CA GLN A 77 11.85 6.04 -0.75
C GLN A 77 10.89 4.88 -0.44
N VAL A 78 11.24 4.05 0.55
CA VAL A 78 10.42 2.92 1.00
C VAL A 78 9.06 3.40 1.54
N LEU A 79 9.04 4.45 2.37
CA LEU A 79 7.80 5.03 2.89
C LEU A 79 6.92 5.60 1.78
N ALA A 80 7.51 6.32 0.82
CA ALA A 80 6.75 6.87 -0.28
C ALA A 80 6.20 5.77 -1.21
N LYS A 81 6.96 4.70 -1.46
CA LYS A 81 6.46 3.48 -2.11
C LYS A 81 5.33 2.82 -1.29
N GLY A 82 5.40 2.90 0.03
CA GLY A 82 4.33 2.46 0.92
C GLY A 82 3.03 3.22 0.74
N LEU A 83 3.11 4.55 0.61
CA LEU A 83 1.96 5.39 0.30
C LEU A 83 1.34 5.05 -1.06
N MET A 84 2.15 4.66 -2.05
CA MET A 84 1.68 4.26 -3.38
C MET A 84 0.94 2.91 -3.37
N ALA A 85 1.20 2.05 -2.39
CA ALA A 85 0.59 0.73 -2.27
C ALA A 85 -0.68 0.72 -1.39
N LEU A 86 -1.17 1.87 -0.93
CA LEU A 86 -2.44 1.94 -0.20
C LEU A 86 -3.57 1.36 -1.07
N PRO A 87 -4.45 0.49 -0.53
CA PRO A 87 -4.78 0.28 0.89
C PRO A 87 -3.98 -0.83 1.62
N SER A 88 -2.86 -1.31 1.07
CA SER A 88 -2.07 -2.37 1.71
C SER A 88 -1.58 -1.98 3.11
N LYS A 89 -1.33 -3.00 3.95
CA LYS A 89 -0.75 -2.86 5.30
C LYS A 89 0.75 -2.52 5.27
N TYR A 90 1.36 -2.51 4.09
CA TYR A 90 2.77 -2.24 3.90
C TYR A 90 3.22 -0.89 4.50
N PHE A 91 2.49 0.20 4.25
CA PHE A 91 2.84 1.50 4.82
C PHE A 91 2.87 1.46 6.36
N LEU A 92 1.85 0.84 6.97
CA LEU A 92 1.77 0.68 8.42
C LEU A 92 2.94 -0.18 8.96
N GLY A 93 3.30 -1.26 8.26
CA GLY A 93 4.47 -2.06 8.62
C GLY A 93 5.76 -1.24 8.56
N ALA A 94 5.92 -0.42 7.52
CA ALA A 94 7.08 0.44 7.36
C ALA A 94 7.19 1.48 8.48
N THR A 95 6.09 2.15 8.88
CA THR A 95 6.12 3.19 9.94
C THR A 95 6.61 2.66 11.29
N TYR A 96 6.26 1.41 11.64
CA TYR A 96 6.73 0.77 12.87
C TYR A 96 8.22 0.42 12.85
N MET A 97 8.79 0.22 11.67
CA MET A 97 10.20 -0.18 11.49
C MET A 97 11.14 1.03 11.44
N VAL A 98 10.62 2.24 11.22
CA VAL A 98 11.40 3.49 11.28
C VAL A 98 11.77 3.82 12.73
N SER A 99 13.07 4.01 12.99
CA SER A 99 13.58 4.40 14.31
C SER A 99 13.24 5.84 14.66
N GLU A 100 13.21 6.17 15.95
CA GLU A 100 12.90 7.53 16.42
C GLU A 100 13.88 8.58 15.88
N ALA A 101 15.15 8.23 15.73
CA ALA A 101 16.18 9.10 15.16
C ALA A 101 15.84 9.52 13.71
N LEU A 102 15.34 8.57 12.91
CA LEU A 102 14.95 8.83 11.52
C LEU A 102 13.63 9.60 11.43
N ARG A 103 12.70 9.44 12.40
CA ARG A 103 11.45 10.23 12.43
C ARG A 103 11.67 11.72 12.68
N LYS A 104 12.83 12.11 13.24
CA LYS A 104 13.17 13.53 13.44
C LYS A 104 13.52 14.24 12.13
N ASP A 105 13.82 13.48 11.08
CA ASP A 105 14.03 14.08 9.78
C ASP A 105 12.74 14.69 9.22
N ALA A 106 12.84 15.90 8.66
CA ALA A 106 11.71 16.63 8.12
C ALA A 106 11.02 15.84 6.99
N THR A 107 11.80 15.23 6.08
CA THR A 107 11.24 14.50 4.93
C THR A 107 10.43 13.29 5.37
N ILE A 108 10.97 12.52 6.32
CA ILE A 108 10.30 11.34 6.86
C ILE A 108 9.06 11.76 7.67
N ALA A 109 9.16 12.80 8.50
CA ALA A 109 8.03 13.32 9.26
C ALA A 109 6.88 13.78 8.36
N ASP A 110 7.18 14.44 7.24
CA ASP A 110 6.17 14.89 6.29
C ASP A 110 5.52 13.71 5.54
N LEU A 111 6.29 12.67 5.18
CA LEU A 111 5.74 11.43 4.61
C LEU A 111 4.84 10.66 5.59
N LEU A 112 5.19 10.64 6.88
CA LEU A 112 4.37 10.01 7.91
C LEU A 112 3.04 10.74 8.08
N LYS A 113 3.08 12.08 8.21
CA LYS A 113 1.87 12.91 8.26
C LYS A 113 1.00 12.72 7.02
N ALA A 114 1.61 12.66 5.84
CA ALA A 114 0.90 12.42 4.59
C ALA A 114 0.16 11.08 4.61
N GLY A 115 0.78 10.04 5.15
CA GLY A 115 0.14 8.75 5.35
C GLY A 115 -1.04 8.81 6.31
N ASP A 116 -0.89 9.49 7.45
CA ASP A 116 -1.96 9.63 8.44
C ASP A 116 -3.18 10.36 7.83
N VAL A 117 -2.94 11.42 7.06
CA VAL A 117 -3.99 12.20 6.37
C VAL A 117 -4.68 11.36 5.29
N LEU A 118 -3.92 10.60 4.50
CA LEU A 118 -4.50 9.69 3.48
C LEU A 118 -5.31 8.57 4.11
N GLN A 119 -4.82 7.94 5.18
CA GLN A 119 -5.55 6.88 5.89
C GLN A 119 -6.81 7.41 6.60
N SER A 120 -6.77 8.67 7.06
CA SER A 120 -7.92 9.37 7.63
C SER A 120 -8.91 9.89 6.56
N CYS A 121 -8.64 9.64 5.27
CA CYS A 121 -9.46 10.08 4.14
C CYS A 121 -9.61 11.61 4.03
N LEU A 122 -8.66 12.38 4.58
CA LEU A 122 -8.63 13.85 4.50
C LEU A 122 -7.89 14.30 3.24
N PHE A 123 -8.42 13.95 2.06
CA PHE A 123 -7.67 14.10 0.80
C PHE A 123 -7.44 15.56 0.40
N THR A 124 -8.36 16.47 0.70
CA THR A 124 -8.17 17.91 0.45
C THR A 124 -6.96 18.47 1.18
N ASP A 125 -6.75 18.02 2.42
CA ASP A 125 -5.66 18.48 3.27
C ASP A 125 -4.33 17.86 2.80
N PHE A 126 -4.37 16.61 2.31
CA PHE A 126 -3.21 15.95 1.71
C PHE A 126 -2.62 16.77 0.55
N TRP A 127 -3.45 17.30 -0.34
CA TRP A 127 -2.97 18.10 -1.48
C TRP A 127 -2.33 19.43 -1.08
N GLN A 128 -2.62 19.93 0.13
CA GLN A 128 -1.99 21.13 0.69
C GLN A 128 -0.62 20.84 1.31
N LEU A 129 -0.30 19.58 1.61
CA LEU A 129 1.00 19.20 2.17
C LEU A 129 2.11 19.36 1.13
N ASN A 130 3.22 19.95 1.56
CA ASN A 130 4.41 20.10 0.72
C ASN A 130 5.27 18.84 0.80
N LEU A 131 5.14 17.96 -0.19
CA LEU A 131 5.88 16.69 -0.28
C LEU A 131 6.88 16.69 -1.46
N PRO A 132 7.96 17.51 -1.41
CA PRO A 132 8.88 17.67 -2.53
C PRO A 132 9.65 16.38 -2.84
N PHE A 133 9.84 15.50 -1.85
CA PHE A 133 10.50 14.22 -2.04
C PHE A 133 9.58 13.21 -2.74
N ALA A 134 8.34 13.07 -2.28
CA ALA A 134 7.37 12.12 -2.85
C ALA A 134 7.03 12.45 -4.30
N LYS A 135 6.91 13.74 -4.64
CA LYS A 135 6.65 14.22 -6.00
C LYS A 135 7.74 13.89 -7.01
N LYS A 136 8.98 13.60 -6.55
CA LYS A 136 10.07 13.16 -7.44
C LYS A 136 9.95 11.69 -7.83
N ILE A 137 9.15 10.90 -7.12
CA ILE A 137 8.97 9.48 -7.40
C ILE A 137 7.97 9.34 -8.55
N PRO A 138 8.35 8.66 -9.64
CA PRO A 138 7.46 8.48 -10.78
C PRO A 138 6.21 7.71 -10.37
N GLY A 139 5.04 8.15 -10.82
CA GLY A 139 3.78 7.48 -10.56
C GLY A 139 3.16 7.76 -9.17
N PHE A 140 3.81 8.56 -8.32
CA PHE A 140 3.34 8.79 -6.95
C PHE A 140 1.94 9.41 -6.89
N GLU A 141 1.71 10.51 -7.59
CA GLU A 141 0.40 11.18 -7.55
C GLU A 141 -0.70 10.33 -8.21
N GLN A 142 -0.36 9.58 -9.25
CA GLN A 142 -1.29 8.66 -9.92
C GLN A 142 -1.72 7.54 -8.96
N ALA A 143 -0.79 6.95 -8.21
CA ALA A 143 -1.10 5.92 -7.22
C ALA A 143 -1.98 6.46 -6.08
N VAL A 144 -1.70 7.67 -5.57
CA VAL A 144 -2.54 8.30 -4.56
C VAL A 144 -3.94 8.56 -5.09
N ARG A 145 -4.09 9.08 -6.32
CA ARG A 145 -5.40 9.30 -6.95
C ARG A 145 -6.16 7.99 -7.16
N ALA A 146 -5.47 6.91 -7.57
CA ALA A 146 -6.07 5.59 -7.68
C ALA A 146 -6.59 5.07 -6.34
N PHE A 147 -5.85 5.29 -5.25
CA PHE A 147 -6.31 4.98 -3.89
C PHE A 147 -7.55 5.78 -3.50
N ILE A 148 -7.58 7.10 -3.75
CA ILE A 148 -8.74 7.96 -3.50
C ILE A 148 -9.98 7.46 -4.26
N LEU A 149 -9.83 7.18 -5.55
CA LEU A 149 -10.90 6.65 -6.41
C LEU A 149 -11.40 5.30 -5.88
N SER A 150 -10.50 4.40 -5.48
CA SER A 150 -10.88 3.11 -4.90
C SER A 150 -11.65 3.25 -3.59
N THR A 151 -11.34 4.26 -2.78
CA THR A 151 -12.00 4.53 -1.50
C THR A 151 -13.40 5.10 -1.74
N ILE A 152 -13.55 6.02 -2.69
CA ILE A 152 -14.84 6.55 -3.12
C ILE A 152 -15.71 5.42 -3.67
N ALA A 153 -15.15 4.55 -4.53
CA ALA A 153 -15.87 3.43 -5.13
C ALA A 153 -16.46 2.44 -4.09
N LYS A 154 -15.79 2.28 -2.95
CA LYS A 154 -16.23 1.37 -1.88
C LYS A 154 -17.27 1.98 -0.95
N SER A 155 -17.31 3.30 -0.84
CA SER A 155 -18.08 4.02 0.18
C SER A 155 -19.35 4.67 -0.34
N HIS A 156 -19.47 4.90 -1.65
CA HIS A 156 -20.59 5.62 -2.24
C HIS A 156 -21.17 4.89 -3.44
N GLU A 157 -22.50 4.95 -3.58
CA GLU A 157 -23.22 4.55 -4.80
C GLU A 157 -23.36 5.71 -5.79
N VAL A 158 -23.65 6.92 -5.28
CA VAL A 158 -23.81 8.15 -6.07
C VAL A 158 -23.00 9.27 -5.43
N VAL A 159 -22.21 10.00 -6.24
CA VAL A 159 -21.30 11.05 -5.76
C VAL A 159 -21.38 12.28 -6.64
N ALA A 160 -21.44 13.47 -6.05
CA ALA A 160 -21.43 14.72 -6.80
C ALA A 160 -20.08 14.94 -7.54
N LYS A 161 -20.14 15.44 -8.78
CA LYS A 161 -18.94 15.74 -9.59
C LYS A 161 -17.98 16.68 -8.88
N ALA A 162 -18.52 17.74 -8.27
CA ALA A 162 -17.74 18.75 -7.54
C ALA A 162 -16.99 18.14 -6.34
N PHE A 163 -17.56 17.14 -5.68
CA PHE A 163 -16.90 16.44 -4.57
C PHE A 163 -15.70 15.64 -5.08
N VAL A 164 -15.88 14.83 -6.13
CA VAL A 164 -14.77 14.03 -6.70
C VAL A 164 -13.64 14.91 -7.22
N GLN A 165 -13.97 16.04 -7.85
CA GLN A 165 -12.99 17.03 -8.29
C GLN A 165 -12.19 17.61 -7.11
N ALA A 166 -12.86 17.98 -6.03
CA ALA A 166 -12.20 18.50 -4.82
C ALA A 166 -11.27 17.46 -4.18
N GLN A 167 -11.67 16.18 -4.16
CA GLN A 167 -10.85 15.12 -3.57
C GLN A 167 -9.61 14.76 -4.43
N LEU A 168 -9.69 14.88 -5.76
CA LEU A 168 -8.59 14.52 -6.67
C LEU A 168 -7.66 15.69 -7.01
N ASN A 169 -8.09 16.93 -6.73
CA ASN A 169 -7.38 18.16 -7.07
C ASN A 169 -6.96 18.22 -8.56
N LEU A 170 -7.89 17.84 -9.45
CA LEU A 170 -7.71 17.79 -10.90
C LEU A 170 -8.78 18.58 -11.65
N SER A 171 -8.52 18.88 -12.92
CA SER A 171 -9.51 19.51 -13.78
C SER A 171 -10.66 18.55 -14.12
N GLU A 172 -11.83 19.11 -14.43
CA GLU A 172 -13.03 18.31 -14.75
C GLU A 172 -12.81 17.31 -15.89
N LYS A 173 -12.01 17.67 -16.90
CA LYS A 173 -11.72 16.82 -18.05
C LYS A 173 -10.90 15.59 -17.68
N GLU A 174 -9.92 15.75 -16.81
CA GLU A 174 -9.05 14.66 -16.36
C GLU A 174 -9.80 13.70 -15.44
N VAL A 175 -10.66 14.24 -14.57
CA VAL A 175 -11.54 13.42 -13.72
C VAL A 175 -12.48 12.59 -14.58
N ALA A 176 -13.09 13.17 -15.62
CA ALA A 176 -13.99 12.45 -16.51
C ALA A 176 -13.28 11.27 -17.23
N ALA A 177 -12.02 11.45 -17.64
CA ALA A 177 -11.24 10.38 -18.26
C ALA A 177 -10.95 9.23 -17.28
N LEU A 178 -10.49 9.54 -16.06
CA LEU A 178 -10.20 8.53 -15.02
C LEU A 178 -11.46 7.77 -14.57
N VAL A 179 -12.57 8.47 -14.46
CA VAL A 179 -13.87 7.90 -14.06
C VAL A 179 -14.41 6.97 -15.14
N ALA A 180 -14.18 7.30 -16.42
CA ALA A 180 -14.55 6.43 -17.54
C ALA A 180 -13.74 5.13 -17.55
N GLU A 181 -12.44 5.17 -17.22
CA GLU A 181 -11.61 3.96 -17.08
C GLU A 181 -12.11 3.03 -15.96
N LEU A 182 -12.70 3.60 -14.91
CA LEU A 182 -13.27 2.86 -13.79
C LEU A 182 -14.70 2.33 -14.05
N GLY A 183 -15.29 2.66 -15.20
CA GLY A 183 -16.62 2.21 -15.59
C GLY A 183 -17.78 2.89 -14.86
N TRP A 184 -17.55 4.02 -14.20
CA TRP A 184 -18.62 4.78 -13.55
C TRP A 184 -19.46 5.50 -14.60
N THR A 185 -20.77 5.55 -14.39
CA THR A 185 -21.70 6.26 -15.28
C THR A 185 -21.94 7.68 -14.77
N THR A 186 -22.40 8.56 -15.66
CA THR A 186 -22.65 9.96 -15.34
C THR A 186 -24.15 10.24 -15.41
N GLU A 187 -24.72 10.76 -14.33
CA GLU A 187 -26.11 11.22 -14.26
C GLU A 187 -26.12 12.70 -13.85
N ASP A 188 -26.51 13.58 -14.76
CA ASP A 188 -26.56 15.04 -14.54
C ASP A 188 -25.28 15.62 -13.90
N ALA A 189 -25.37 15.99 -12.62
CA ALA A 189 -24.32 16.61 -11.82
C ALA A 189 -23.55 15.60 -10.93
N SER A 190 -23.82 14.31 -11.08
CA SER A 190 -23.29 13.22 -10.25
C SER A 190 -22.68 12.09 -11.08
N TYR A 191 -21.78 11.34 -10.45
CA TYR A 191 -21.28 10.06 -10.93
C TYR A 191 -21.97 8.94 -10.17
N VAL A 192 -22.39 7.91 -10.89
CA VAL A 192 -22.92 6.66 -10.33
C VAL A 192 -21.81 5.63 -10.39
N VAL A 193 -21.42 5.16 -9.21
CA VAL A 193 -20.35 4.18 -9.02
C VAL A 193 -20.91 2.79 -9.36
N THR A 194 -20.17 2.03 -10.16
CA THR A 194 -20.53 0.63 -10.47
C THR A 194 -20.60 -0.19 -9.18
N PRO A 195 -21.71 -0.92 -8.92
CA PRO A 195 -21.83 -1.75 -7.73
C PRO A 195 -20.69 -2.77 -7.65
N ASN A 196 -20.04 -2.84 -6.49
CA ASN A 196 -18.96 -3.78 -6.21
C ASN A 196 -19.26 -4.56 -4.93
N SER A 197 -18.53 -5.65 -4.68
CA SER A 197 -18.74 -6.54 -3.53
C SER A 197 -18.59 -5.87 -2.16
N GLU A 198 -17.94 -4.71 -2.11
CA GLU A 198 -17.76 -3.90 -0.91
C GLU A 198 -18.88 -2.86 -0.74
N ASN A 199 -19.50 -2.41 -1.84
CA ASN A 199 -20.54 -1.39 -1.87
C ASN A 199 -21.96 -1.97 -1.79
N THR A 200 -22.15 -3.25 -2.10
CA THR A 200 -23.46 -3.91 -1.98
C THR A 200 -23.73 -4.38 -0.55
N MET A 201 -24.98 -4.22 -0.08
CA MET A 201 -25.42 -4.78 1.21
C MET A 201 -25.13 -6.29 1.26
N ARG A 202 -24.36 -6.72 2.27
CA ARG A 202 -24.14 -8.14 2.54
C ARG A 202 -25.26 -8.69 3.42
N PRO A 203 -25.89 -9.82 3.05
CA PRO A 203 -26.91 -10.42 3.88
C PRO A 203 -26.28 -10.87 5.21
N LYS A 204 -26.87 -10.46 6.33
CA LYS A 204 -26.49 -10.96 7.65
C LYS A 204 -26.90 -12.44 7.72
N LYS A 205 -25.96 -13.34 8.00
CA LYS A 205 -26.30 -14.74 8.30
C LYS A 205 -26.99 -14.80 9.66
N PHE A 206 -28.32 -14.99 9.67
CA PHE A 206 -29.13 -15.06 10.89
C PHE A 206 -29.24 -16.47 11.49
N LYS A 207 -28.84 -17.48 10.72
CA LYS A 207 -28.72 -18.87 11.17
C LYS A 207 -27.35 -19.37 10.76
N GLU A 208 -26.66 -19.99 11.71
CA GLU A 208 -25.50 -20.80 11.42
C GLU A 208 -26.00 -22.13 10.89
N ASP A 209 -25.50 -22.54 9.72
CA ASP A 209 -25.75 -23.87 9.20
C ASP A 209 -24.84 -24.82 9.98
N ILE A 210 -25.36 -25.39 11.07
CA ILE A 210 -24.68 -26.44 11.82
C ILE A 210 -25.01 -27.76 11.15
N GLU A 211 -24.02 -28.37 10.51
CA GLU A 211 -24.19 -29.69 9.90
C GLU A 211 -24.08 -30.78 10.97
N PHE A 212 -24.70 -31.94 10.72
CA PHE A 212 -24.64 -33.06 11.66
C PHE A 212 -23.19 -33.50 11.95
N ALA A 213 -22.28 -33.32 10.99
CA ALA A 213 -20.86 -33.60 11.15
C ALA A 213 -20.21 -32.71 12.23
N ASP A 214 -20.64 -31.45 12.36
CA ASP A 214 -20.10 -30.50 13.35
C ASP A 214 -20.46 -30.89 14.79
N ILE A 215 -21.57 -31.63 14.97
CA ILE A 215 -22.08 -32.06 16.28
C ILE A 215 -21.61 -33.48 16.63
N LEU A 216 -21.07 -34.23 15.65
CA LEU A 216 -20.73 -35.64 15.81
C LEU A 216 -19.69 -35.87 16.92
N ASP A 217 -18.66 -35.02 16.99
CA ASP A 217 -17.62 -35.09 18.02
C ASP A 217 -18.20 -34.84 19.42
N THR A 218 -19.08 -33.85 19.55
CA THR A 218 -19.78 -33.59 20.82
C THR A 218 -20.70 -34.73 21.23
N ILE A 219 -21.40 -35.37 20.29
CA ILE A 219 -22.28 -36.51 20.57
C ILE A 219 -21.46 -37.72 21.04
N GLN A 220 -20.32 -38.00 20.41
CA GLN A 220 -19.45 -39.12 20.78
C GLN A 220 -18.88 -38.95 22.19
N VAL A 221 -18.50 -37.73 22.58
CA VAL A 221 -18.01 -37.43 23.94
C VAL A 221 -19.11 -37.56 24.98
N LEU A 222 -20.33 -37.10 24.70
CA LEU A 222 -21.47 -37.18 25.62
C LEU A 222 -22.07 -38.60 25.72
N SER A 223 -21.80 -39.47 24.75
CA SER A 223 -22.27 -40.87 24.75
C SER A 223 -21.40 -41.86 25.56
N ARG A 224 -20.28 -41.41 26.12
CA ARG A 224 -19.41 -42.20 27.02
C ARG A 224 -19.71 -41.91 28.47
#